data_AF-A0A366WYL4-F1
#
_entry.id   AF-A0A366WYL4-F1
#
_cell.length_a   1.000
_cell.length_b   1.000
_cell.length_c   1.000
_cell.angle_alpha   90.00
_cell.angle_beta   90.00
_cell.angle_gamma   90.00
#
_symmetry.space_group_name_H-M   'P 1'
#
loop_
_entity.id
_entity.type
_entity.pdbx_description
1 polymer ?
#
loop_
_entity_poly.entity_id
_entity_poly.type
_entity_poly.pdbx_seq_one_letter_code
_entity_poly.pdbx_strand_id
1 'polypeptide(L)'
;MVLEYDFDIVVNEELEDDAGSERLDISVARARFRHVKTAGALRAASPKIRKIFQEAGFDLDSTDSNMTHGFYPPRDGTERERILRALFTNIRELGISGEYCGEFDFHRFIDDLKKAKPRAGMQRHVPDWTPKPRKATPAKPERRTVPGRIGFALGLAVILFAVLRYLAETGSAP
;
A
#
# COMPACT_ATOMS: atom_id res chain seq x y z
N MET A 1 14.25 23.87 -6.06
CA MET A 1 13.73 22.87 -7.03
C MET A 1 12.22 22.90 -6.97
N VAL A 2 11.55 22.56 -8.06
CA VAL A 2 10.12 22.76 -8.27
C VAL A 2 9.46 21.37 -8.21
N LEU A 3 8.77 21.01 -7.12
CA LEU A 3 8.08 19.71 -6.93
C LEU A 3 6.93 19.51 -7.92
N GLU A 4 6.70 18.30 -8.44
CA GLU A 4 5.60 18.00 -9.37
C GLU A 4 4.58 17.08 -8.68
N TYR A 5 3.30 17.45 -8.74
CA TYR A 5 2.25 16.83 -7.91
C TYR A 5 1.35 15.83 -8.65
N ASP A 6 1.77 15.37 -9.83
CA ASP A 6 1.04 14.30 -10.50
C ASP A 6 1.08 12.99 -9.71
N PHE A 7 -0.03 12.29 -9.76
CA PHE A 7 -0.19 10.98 -9.14
C PHE A 7 -1.06 10.09 -10.03
N ASP A 8 -0.86 8.79 -9.88
CA ASP A 8 -1.65 7.77 -10.55
C ASP A 8 -2.41 6.92 -9.55
N ILE A 9 -3.49 6.31 -10.03
CA ILE A 9 -4.26 5.35 -9.27
C ILE A 9 -3.66 3.97 -9.48
N VAL A 10 -3.22 3.36 -8.39
CA VAL A 10 -2.66 2.02 -8.35
C VAL A 10 -3.64 1.14 -7.60
N VAL A 11 -4.03 0.04 -8.23
CA VAL A 11 -4.88 -0.97 -7.64
C VAL A 11 -3.96 -2.02 -7.03
N ASN A 12 -3.92 -2.10 -5.70
CA ASN A 12 -3.24 -3.19 -5.02
C ASN A 12 -4.24 -4.33 -4.86
N GLU A 13 -3.88 -5.52 -5.35
CA GLU A 13 -4.51 -6.76 -4.90
C GLU A 13 -4.00 -6.98 -3.47
N GLU A 14 -4.87 -6.88 -2.47
CA GLU A 14 -4.47 -7.17 -1.09
C GLU A 14 -3.94 -8.61 -1.04
N LEU A 15 -2.69 -8.76 -0.58
CA LEU A 15 -2.06 -10.06 -0.38
C LEU A 15 -2.86 -10.83 0.68
N GLU A 16 -3.07 -12.11 0.38
CA GLU A 16 -3.80 -13.10 1.17
C GLU A 16 -3.55 -12.94 2.68
N ASP A 17 -4.62 -12.68 3.43
CA ASP A 17 -4.58 -12.80 4.88
C ASP A 17 -4.48 -14.30 5.21
N ASP A 18 -3.41 -14.73 5.86
CA ASP A 18 -2.98 -16.12 6.12
C ASP A 18 -3.93 -16.86 7.11
N ALA A 19 -5.16 -16.37 7.25
CA ALA A 19 -6.15 -16.77 8.23
C ALA A 19 -7.51 -17.02 7.58
N GLY A 20 -7.57 -17.81 6.51
CA GLY A 20 -8.77 -18.57 6.08
C GLY A 20 -10.09 -17.79 5.96
N SER A 21 -10.05 -16.47 5.81
CA SER A 21 -11.23 -15.62 5.73
C SER A 21 -11.60 -15.45 4.26
N GLU A 22 -12.89 -15.54 3.98
CA GLU A 22 -13.47 -15.47 2.65
C GLU A 22 -12.89 -14.26 1.88
N ARG A 23 -12.33 -14.53 0.69
CA ARG A 23 -11.78 -13.52 -0.22
C ARG A 23 -12.88 -12.51 -0.57
N LEU A 24 -12.89 -11.40 0.14
CA LEU A 24 -13.38 -10.16 -0.40
C LEU A 24 -12.26 -9.63 -1.31
N ASP A 25 -12.41 -9.82 -2.62
CA ASP A 25 -11.58 -9.18 -3.67
C ASP A 25 -11.78 -7.65 -3.62
N ILE A 26 -11.49 -7.01 -2.49
CA ILE A 26 -11.50 -5.55 -2.35
C ILE A 26 -10.11 -5.10 -2.76
N SER A 27 -9.89 -5.05 -4.07
CA SER A 27 -8.73 -4.36 -4.61
C SER A 27 -8.85 -2.88 -4.22
N VAL A 28 -8.05 -2.42 -3.25
CA VAL A 28 -8.14 -1.02 -2.78
C VAL A 28 -7.33 -0.14 -3.71
N ALA A 29 -8.02 0.72 -4.45
CA ALA A 29 -7.39 1.76 -5.25
C ALA A 29 -6.72 2.82 -4.36
N ARG A 30 -5.43 3.06 -4.58
CA ARG A 30 -4.60 4.04 -3.86
C ARG A 30 -3.98 5.04 -4.83
N ALA A 31 -3.79 6.27 -4.38
CA ALA A 31 -3.09 7.31 -5.13
C ALA A 31 -1.59 7.31 -4.79
N ARG A 32 -0.72 7.24 -5.80
CA ARG A 32 0.75 7.34 -5.62
C ARG A 32 1.31 8.47 -6.45
N PHE A 33 2.11 9.34 -5.84
CA PHE A 33 2.80 10.42 -6.58
C PHE A 33 3.80 9.83 -7.57
N ARG A 34 3.91 10.43 -8.75
CA ARG A 34 4.88 9.99 -9.77
C ARG A 34 6.31 10.31 -9.35
N HIS A 35 6.51 11.46 -8.72
CA HIS A 35 7.84 11.93 -8.35
C HIS A 35 8.21 11.53 -6.94
N VAL A 36 9.34 10.81 -6.81
CA VAL A 36 9.93 10.40 -5.54
C VAL A 36 10.18 11.58 -4.59
N LYS A 37 10.53 12.75 -5.12
CA LYS A 37 10.74 13.96 -4.31
C LYS A 37 9.44 14.47 -3.68
N THR A 38 8.33 14.41 -4.42
CA THR A 38 7.01 14.81 -3.92
C THR A 38 6.50 13.84 -2.86
N ALA A 39 6.64 12.53 -3.10
CA ALA A 39 6.37 11.50 -2.10
C ALA A 39 7.25 11.68 -0.85
N GLY A 40 8.53 12.00 -1.04
CA GLY A 40 9.48 12.33 0.02
C GLY A 40 9.08 13.57 0.83
N ALA A 41 8.63 14.64 0.15
CA ALA A 41 8.15 15.86 0.79
C ALA A 41 6.91 15.58 1.67
N LEU A 42 5.96 14.77 1.17
CA LEU A 42 4.82 14.35 1.98
C LEU A 42 5.25 13.48 3.17
N ARG A 43 6.19 12.55 2.97
CA ARG A 43 6.75 11.71 4.05
C ARG A 43 7.45 12.55 5.13
N ALA A 44 8.06 13.66 4.74
CA ALA A 44 8.73 14.59 5.66
C ALA A 44 7.77 15.59 6.37
N ALA A 45 6.53 15.72 5.90
CA ALA A 45 5.51 16.56 6.55
C ALA A 45 5.11 16.02 7.94
N SER A 46 4.32 16.80 8.69
CA SER A 46 3.87 16.42 10.02
C SER A 46 3.08 15.10 10.00
N PRO A 47 3.06 14.34 11.12
CA PRO A 47 2.26 13.12 11.23
C PRO A 47 0.78 13.34 10.90
N LYS A 48 0.23 14.51 11.25
CA LYS A 48 -1.16 14.88 10.97
C LYS A 48 -1.41 15.03 9.46
N ILE A 49 -0.54 15.73 8.76
CA ILE A 49 -0.64 15.87 7.30
C ILE A 49 -0.55 14.50 6.63
N ARG A 50 0.42 13.67 7.00
CA ARG A 50 0.54 12.30 6.45
C ARG A 50 -0.73 11.49 6.65
N LYS A 51 -1.28 11.53 7.87
CA LYS A 51 -2.52 10.83 8.21
C LYS A 51 -3.69 11.30 7.34
N ILE A 52 -3.88 12.61 7.17
CA ILE A 52 -4.92 13.19 6.30
C ILE A 52 -4.85 12.61 4.87
N PHE A 53 -3.65 12.53 4.29
CA PHE A 53 -3.44 11.98 2.95
C PHE A 53 -3.68 10.46 2.91
N GLN A 54 -3.16 9.72 3.88
CA GLN A 54 -3.31 8.27 3.95
C GLN A 54 -4.77 7.83 4.10
N GLU A 55 -5.52 8.51 4.97
CA GLU A 55 -6.95 8.27 5.17
C GLU A 55 -7.77 8.63 3.92
N ALA A 56 -7.31 9.58 3.11
CA ALA A 56 -7.93 9.91 1.84
C ALA A 56 -7.66 8.87 0.74
N GLY A 57 -6.66 8.01 0.92
CA GLY A 57 -6.27 6.99 -0.05
C GLY A 57 -4.93 7.22 -0.73
N PHE A 58 -4.11 8.18 -0.28
CA PHE A 58 -2.75 8.33 -0.78
C PHE A 58 -1.78 7.36 -0.10
N ASP A 59 -0.87 6.81 -0.89
CA ASP A 59 0.31 6.14 -0.37
C ASP A 59 1.44 7.15 -0.15
N LEU A 60 2.40 6.80 0.71
CA LEU A 60 3.60 7.61 0.91
C LEU A 60 4.73 7.26 -0.07
N ASP A 61 4.54 6.22 -0.86
CA ASP A 61 5.47 5.77 -1.89
C ASP A 61 5.18 6.41 -3.25
N SER A 62 6.22 6.45 -4.09
CA SER A 62 6.09 6.89 -5.47
C SER A 62 5.75 5.74 -6.41
N THR A 63 5.25 6.08 -7.59
CA THR A 63 5.02 5.13 -8.68
C THR A 63 5.77 5.58 -9.92
N ASP A 64 6.40 4.65 -10.63
CA ASP A 64 6.99 4.94 -11.93
C ASP A 64 5.89 4.90 -12.99
N SER A 65 5.66 6.05 -13.62
CA SER A 65 4.65 6.21 -14.65
C SER A 65 5.24 6.98 -15.82
N ASN A 66 5.06 6.42 -17.02
CA ASN A 66 5.47 7.06 -18.27
C ASN A 66 4.45 8.12 -18.73
N MET A 67 3.55 8.56 -17.85
CA MET A 67 2.55 9.55 -18.16
C MET A 67 3.13 10.96 -18.08
N THR A 68 2.86 11.76 -19.11
CA THR A 68 3.29 13.15 -19.19
C THR A 68 2.70 13.99 -18.06
N HIS A 69 3.47 14.98 -17.58
CA HIS A 69 3.06 15.92 -16.55
C HIS A 69 1.71 16.57 -16.88
N GLY A 70 0.84 16.74 -15.87
CA GLY A 70 -0.47 17.36 -16.02
C GLY A 70 -1.52 16.50 -16.73
N PHE A 71 -1.22 15.21 -16.97
CA PHE A 71 -2.18 14.28 -17.55
C PHE A 71 -2.42 13.07 -16.65
N TYR A 72 -3.64 12.53 -16.66
CA TYR A 72 -3.97 11.26 -15.99
C TYR A 72 -4.75 10.32 -16.92
N PRO A 73 -4.74 8.99 -16.68
CA PRO A 73 -5.53 8.04 -17.45
C PRO A 73 -7.04 8.29 -17.29
N PRO A 74 -7.84 8.37 -18.38
CA PRO A 74 -9.28 8.64 -18.26
C PRO A 74 -10.04 7.65 -17.38
N ARG A 75 -9.63 6.37 -17.39
CA ARG A 75 -10.23 5.30 -16.56
C ARG A 75 -10.06 5.53 -15.05
N ASP A 76 -9.05 6.29 -14.64
CA ASP A 76 -8.76 6.58 -13.24
C ASP A 76 -9.62 7.75 -12.72
N GLY A 77 -10.42 8.39 -13.58
CA GLY A 77 -11.18 9.59 -13.24
C GLY A 77 -12.09 9.43 -12.02
N THR A 78 -12.86 8.34 -11.95
CA THR A 78 -13.78 8.06 -10.84
C THR A 78 -13.04 7.87 -9.51
N GLU A 79 -11.98 7.08 -9.49
CA GLU A 79 -11.18 6.84 -8.27
C GLU A 79 -10.40 8.07 -7.84
N ARG A 80 -9.84 8.81 -8.81
CA ARG A 80 -9.19 10.10 -8.56
C ARG A 80 -10.15 11.06 -7.89
N GLU A 81 -11.37 11.18 -8.40
CA GLU A 81 -12.39 12.04 -7.83
C GLU A 81 -12.78 11.61 -6.41
N ARG A 82 -12.98 10.31 -6.17
CA ARG A 82 -13.28 9.76 -4.84
C ARG A 82 -12.19 10.11 -3.82
N ILE A 83 -10.93 9.85 -4.16
CA ILE A 83 -9.77 10.11 -3.30
C ILE A 83 -9.62 11.62 -3.02
N LEU A 84 -9.77 12.47 -4.05
CA LEU A 84 -9.68 13.91 -3.86
C LEU A 84 -10.83 14.46 -2.99
N ARG A 85 -12.06 13.96 -3.17
CA ARG A 85 -13.19 14.32 -2.28
C ARG A 85 -12.89 13.93 -0.82
N ALA A 86 -12.37 12.72 -0.59
CA ALA A 86 -11.97 12.29 0.74
C ALA A 86 -10.86 13.18 1.32
N LEU A 87 -9.85 13.54 0.52
CA LEU A 87 -8.77 14.43 0.95
C LEU A 87 -9.28 15.80 1.40
N PHE A 88 -10.13 16.44 0.60
CA PHE A 88 -10.67 17.75 0.96
C PHE A 88 -11.59 17.69 2.18
N THR A 89 -12.35 16.60 2.35
CA THR A 89 -13.13 16.37 3.56
C THR A 89 -12.23 16.25 4.78
N ASN A 90 -11.18 15.42 4.72
CA ASN A 90 -10.23 15.24 5.82
C ASN A 90 -9.52 16.55 6.18
N ILE A 91 -9.09 17.34 5.19
CA ILE A 91 -8.48 18.66 5.41
C ILE A 91 -9.46 19.61 6.12
N ARG A 92 -10.74 19.60 5.71
CA ARG A 92 -11.78 20.44 6.32
C ARG A 92 -12.09 20.05 7.76
N GLU A 93 -12.13 18.76 8.06
CA GLU A 93 -12.49 18.24 9.38
C GLU A 93 -11.34 18.31 10.38
N LEU A 94 -10.14 17.93 9.95
CA LEU A 94 -8.98 17.85 10.83
C LEU A 94 -8.18 19.16 10.89
N GLY A 95 -8.22 19.96 9.82
CA GLY A 95 -7.47 21.20 9.68
C GLY A 95 -5.97 20.99 9.51
N ILE A 96 -5.34 21.85 8.70
CA ILE A 96 -3.89 21.83 8.44
C ILE A 96 -3.16 23.11 8.89
N SER A 97 -3.87 24.04 9.54
CA SER A 97 -3.28 25.32 9.98
C SER A 97 -2.23 25.10 11.06
N GLY A 98 -1.06 25.71 10.91
CA GLY A 98 0.06 25.59 11.84
C GLY A 98 0.84 24.28 11.75
N GLU A 99 0.49 23.38 10.83
CA GLU A 99 1.19 22.11 10.65
C GLU A 99 2.48 22.28 9.82
N TYR A 100 3.53 21.56 10.22
CA TYR A 100 4.78 21.53 9.47
C TYR A 100 4.60 20.76 8.16
N CYS A 101 4.62 21.47 7.04
CA CYS A 101 4.44 20.88 5.71
C CYS A 101 5.75 20.39 5.08
N GLY A 102 6.90 20.64 5.71
CA GLY A 102 8.20 20.36 5.11
C GLY A 102 8.39 21.11 3.78
N GLU A 103 8.84 20.40 2.76
CA GLU A 103 8.91 20.92 1.39
C GLU A 103 7.59 20.81 0.62
N PHE A 104 6.55 20.20 1.20
CA PHE A 104 5.27 20.00 0.54
C PHE A 104 4.51 21.33 0.44
N ASP A 105 4.19 21.72 -0.79
CA ASP A 105 3.51 22.97 -1.12
C ASP A 105 2.05 22.66 -1.51
N PHE A 106 1.14 22.94 -0.59
CA PHE A 106 -0.29 22.75 -0.79
C PHE A 106 -0.87 23.64 -1.89
N HIS A 107 -0.43 24.90 -2.00
CA HIS A 107 -0.96 25.79 -3.04
C HIS A 107 -0.65 25.24 -4.41
N ARG A 108 0.58 24.79 -4.59
CA ARG A 108 1.01 24.22 -5.85
C ARG A 108 0.40 22.85 -6.13
N PHE A 109 0.21 22.02 -5.12
CA PHE A 109 -0.56 20.79 -5.24
C PHE A 109 -1.97 21.08 -5.79
N ILE A 110 -2.69 22.06 -5.22
CA ILE A 110 -4.02 22.45 -5.69
C ILE A 110 -3.99 23.01 -7.12
N ASP A 111 -2.96 23.78 -7.49
CA ASP A 111 -2.82 24.30 -8.84
C ASP A 111 -2.57 23.21 -9.88
N ASP A 112 -1.73 22.22 -9.57
CA ASP A 112 -1.49 21.06 -10.43
C ASP A 112 -2.78 20.21 -10.56
N LEU A 113 -3.55 20.04 -9.48
CA LEU A 113 -4.87 19.38 -9.54
C LEU A 113 -5.83 20.06 -10.51
N LYS A 114 -5.89 21.40 -10.50
CA LYS A 114 -6.78 22.19 -11.38
C LYS A 114 -6.35 22.12 -12.85
N LYS A 115 -5.04 22.02 -13.10
CA LYS A 115 -4.47 21.97 -14.46
C LYS A 115 -4.50 20.56 -15.05
N ALA A 116 -4.56 19.52 -14.21
CA ALA A 116 -4.54 18.13 -14.63
C ALA A 116 -5.73 17.78 -15.55
N LYS A 117 -5.46 17.12 -16.68
CA LYS A 117 -6.47 16.72 -17.67
C LYS A 117 -6.43 15.23 -17.97
N PRO A 118 -7.58 14.61 -18.30
CA PRO A 118 -7.57 13.23 -18.78
C PRO A 118 -6.87 13.17 -20.14
N ARG A 119 -5.94 12.22 -20.32
CA ARG A 119 -5.27 12.01 -21.61
C ARG A 119 -6.20 11.29 -22.57
N ALA A 120 -6.76 12.02 -23.53
CA ALA A 120 -7.59 11.42 -24.58
C ALA A 120 -6.80 10.35 -25.37
N GLY A 121 -7.46 9.22 -25.67
CA GLY A 121 -6.92 8.18 -26.55
C GLY A 121 -5.96 7.16 -25.92
N MET A 122 -5.69 7.21 -24.61
CA MET A 122 -4.83 6.23 -23.95
C MET A 122 -5.61 4.97 -23.56
N GLN A 123 -5.85 4.07 -24.52
CA GLN A 123 -6.20 2.69 -24.18
C GLN A 123 -4.97 1.98 -23.61
N ARG A 124 -5.15 1.21 -22.55
CA ARG A 124 -4.08 0.37 -21.99
C ARG A 124 -3.68 -0.60 -23.11
N HIS A 125 -2.41 -0.62 -23.51
CA HIS A 125 -1.87 -1.83 -24.11
C HIS A 125 -1.84 -2.86 -22.98
N VAL A 126 -2.94 -3.58 -22.81
CA VAL A 126 -2.89 -4.86 -22.09
C VAL A 126 -2.02 -5.71 -23.02
N PRO A 127 -0.79 -6.11 -22.66
CA PRO A 127 -0.08 -7.08 -23.47
C PRO A 127 -1.04 -8.26 -23.62
N ASP A 128 -1.35 -8.65 -24.86
CA ASP A 128 -2.31 -9.70 -25.19
C ASP A 128 -2.17 -10.82 -24.19
N TRP A 129 -3.11 -10.87 -23.25
CA TRP A 129 -3.17 -11.99 -22.33
C TRP A 129 -3.73 -13.12 -23.16
N THR A 130 -2.84 -13.84 -23.86
CA THR A 130 -3.15 -15.17 -24.35
C THR A 130 -3.32 -16.02 -23.09
N PRO A 131 -4.52 -16.51 -22.77
CA PRO A 131 -4.65 -17.51 -21.73
C PRO A 131 -3.78 -18.68 -22.20
N LYS A 132 -2.68 -18.97 -21.50
CA LYS A 132 -1.96 -20.22 -21.75
C LYS A 132 -3.00 -21.32 -21.54
N PRO A 133 -3.32 -22.15 -22.55
CA PRO A 133 -4.22 -23.26 -22.34
C PRO A 133 -3.64 -24.08 -21.21
N ARG A 134 -4.41 -24.20 -20.13
CA ARG A 134 -4.05 -24.96 -18.94
C ARG A 134 -3.83 -26.39 -19.42
N LYS A 135 -2.58 -26.77 -19.72
CA LYS A 135 -2.23 -28.15 -20.01
C LYS A 135 -2.69 -28.93 -18.79
N ALA A 136 -3.68 -29.81 -18.98
CA ALA A 136 -4.14 -30.72 -17.96
C ALA A 136 -2.92 -31.48 -17.45
N THR A 137 -2.55 -31.23 -16.21
CA THR A 137 -1.48 -31.96 -15.54
C THR A 137 -1.93 -33.42 -15.47
N PRO A 138 -1.17 -34.39 -15.98
CA PRO A 138 -1.51 -35.79 -15.79
C PRO A 138 -1.48 -36.09 -14.29
N ALA A 139 -2.55 -36.73 -13.80
CA ALA A 139 -2.68 -37.15 -12.41
C ALA A 139 -1.43 -37.96 -11.99
N LYS A 140 -0.64 -37.38 -11.09
CA LYS A 140 0.53 -38.05 -10.53
C LYS A 140 0.04 -39.05 -9.48
N PRO A 141 0.45 -40.33 -9.54
CA PRO A 141 -0.04 -41.33 -8.61
C PRO A 141 0.49 -41.07 -7.19
N GLU A 142 -0.43 -41.20 -6.26
CA GLU A 142 -0.25 -41.27 -4.81
C GLU A 142 0.88 -42.25 -4.46
N ARG A 143 1.95 -41.75 -3.82
CA ARG A 143 3.00 -42.58 -3.21
C ARG A 143 3.26 -42.16 -1.77
N ARG A 144 2.62 -42.92 -0.88
CA ARG A 144 3.12 -43.45 0.41
C ARG A 144 4.13 -42.62 1.20
N THR A 145 3.62 -42.07 2.31
CA THR A 145 4.16 -42.07 3.69
C THR A 145 5.66 -42.32 3.87
N VAL A 146 6.37 -41.31 4.38
CA VAL A 146 7.58 -41.47 5.20
C VAL A 146 7.32 -40.76 6.54
N PRO A 147 7.30 -41.47 7.68
CA PRO A 147 7.17 -40.87 9.00
C PRO A 147 8.56 -40.43 9.47
N GLY A 148 8.74 -39.14 9.71
CA GLY A 148 10.02 -38.68 10.27
C GLY A 148 10.14 -37.18 10.26
N ARG A 149 9.58 -36.54 11.29
CA ARG A 149 10.00 -35.22 11.85
C ARG A 149 9.10 -34.72 12.99
N ILE A 150 8.44 -35.61 13.74
CA ILE A 150 7.86 -35.24 15.05
C ILE A 150 8.97 -35.42 16.08
N GLY A 151 9.78 -34.37 16.29
CA GLY A 151 10.91 -34.44 17.22
C GLY A 151 11.48 -33.10 17.68
N PHE A 152 10.88 -31.97 17.30
CA PHE A 152 11.39 -30.63 17.67
C PHE A 152 10.49 -29.85 18.64
N ALA A 153 9.24 -30.28 18.87
CA ALA A 153 8.30 -29.56 19.72
C ALA A 153 8.48 -29.80 21.23
N LEU A 154 9.08 -30.91 21.65
CA LEU A 154 9.26 -31.23 23.08
C LEU A 154 10.49 -30.58 23.71
N GLY A 155 11.55 -30.30 22.94
CA GLY A 155 12.76 -29.66 23.46
C GLY A 155 12.57 -28.19 23.84
N LEU A 156 11.74 -27.47 23.08
CA LEU A 156 11.50 -26.04 23.29
C LEU A 156 10.66 -25.76 24.55
N ALA A 157 9.72 -26.65 24.89
CA ALA A 157 8.90 -26.51 26.09
C ALA A 157 9.69 -26.69 27.40
N VAL A 158 10.69 -27.59 27.43
CA VAL A 158 11.56 -27.78 28.60
C VAL A 158 12.48 -26.57 28.82
N ILE A 159 13.01 -25.99 27.74
CA ILE A 159 13.84 -24.78 27.83
C ILE A 159 13.02 -23.59 28.34
N LEU A 160 11.78 -23.42 27.84
CA LEU A 160 10.90 -22.34 28.27
C LEU A 160 10.52 -22.48 29.75
N PHE A 161 10.26 -23.71 30.21
CA PHE A 161 9.99 -23.96 31.63
C PHE A 161 11.20 -23.68 32.53
N ALA A 162 12.40 -24.08 32.11
CA ALA A 162 13.63 -23.81 32.87
C ALA A 162 13.95 -22.31 32.98
N VAL A 163 13.75 -21.53 31.91
CA VAL A 163 13.96 -20.07 31.91
C VAL A 163 12.96 -19.36 32.83
N LEU A 164 11.68 -19.76 32.80
CA LEU A 164 10.67 -19.19 33.69
C LEU A 164 10.96 -19.48 35.17
N ARG A 165 11.43 -20.70 35.48
CA ARG A 165 11.83 -21.08 36.84
C ARG A 165 13.04 -20.30 37.34
N TYR A 166 14.06 -20.13 36.48
CA TYR A 166 15.26 -19.36 36.82
C TYR A 166 14.93 -17.87 37.09
N LEU A 167 14.09 -17.25 36.24
CA LEU A 167 13.66 -15.86 36.42
C LEU A 167 12.85 -15.67 37.72
N ALA A 168 11.99 -16.63 38.07
CA ALA A 168 11.22 -16.59 39.32
C ALA A 168 12.11 -16.68 40.57
N GLU A 169 13.18 -17.48 40.53
CA GLU A 169 14.15 -17.59 41.63
C GLU A 169 15.04 -16.33 41.75
N THR A 170 15.41 -15.69 40.63
CA THR A 170 16.21 -14.45 40.65
C THR A 170 15.41 -13.17 40.92
N GLY A 171 14.08 -13.19 40.74
CA GLY A 171 13.18 -12.06 41.00
C GLY A 171 12.63 -12.00 42.43
N SER A 172 13.01 -12.94 43.29
CA SER A 172 12.69 -12.97 44.72
C SER A 172 13.97 -13.09 45.53
N ALA A 173 14.77 -12.01 45.56
CA ALA A 173 15.74 -11.78 46.62
C ALA A 173 15.29 -10.53 47.39
N PRO A 174 15.09 -10.62 48.72
CA PRO A 174 14.59 -9.53 49.57
C PRO A 174 15.57 -8.35 49.70
#